data_AF-A0A969YJ02-F1
#
_entry.id   AF-A0A969YJ02-F1
#
_cell.length_a   1.000
_cell.length_b   1.000
_cell.length_c   1.000
_cell.angle_alpha   90.00
_cell.angle_beta   90.00
_cell.angle_gamma   90.00
#
_symmetry.space_group_name_H-M   'P 1'
#
loop_
_entity.id
_entity.type
_entity.pdbx_description
1 polymer ?
#
loop_
_entity_poly.entity_id
_entity_poly.type
_entity_poly.pdbx_seq_one_letter_code
_entity_poly.pdbx_strand_id
1 'polypeptide(L)'
;MATLFVGDMPLAGLVGDALVRLFMNGVMVLSLVPMLSAGVGVNYGLPIGLLAGLLGMCVAVNYRLGGIAGFAGAILVAVLIGLIFGYAYARVSRRVKGHEEITGLFVGCSAVFIMCFFWNVAPFTNPEMLWIIGGGGLRPTIGLESTFGKVLNDLGTFNVGGIQIPLAGLSFFGALCLLLSLYLHTRSGRAMAAVGESETFAFFSGINVGKYKTIAVVQSTVIAAVGICVYAQSYGFIELYNAPLMMAFPAASAILLGGSTGKRASVIHVLVGTSLFQTAYVFSGPLANSLLVPELSEILRVIISSSIILYALIYAGEGKSA
;
A
#
# COMPACT_ATOMS: atom_id res chain seq x y z
N MET A 1 17.71 16.29 -30.04
CA MET A 1 16.52 15.91 -29.27
C MET A 1 16.66 16.57 -27.91
N ALA A 2 15.93 17.65 -27.66
CA ALA A 2 16.16 18.52 -26.50
C ALA A 2 15.86 17.76 -25.19
N THR A 3 16.90 17.45 -24.44
CA THR A 3 16.78 16.98 -23.06
C THR A 3 16.33 18.16 -22.21
N LEU A 4 15.03 18.25 -21.95
CA LEU A 4 14.48 19.17 -20.95
C LEU A 4 15.13 18.86 -19.60
N PHE A 5 15.85 19.81 -19.03
CA PHE A 5 16.44 19.73 -17.70
C PHE A 5 15.57 20.50 -16.72
N VAL A 6 15.31 19.93 -15.54
CA VAL A 6 14.82 20.67 -14.37
C VAL A 6 15.94 20.58 -13.33
N GLY A 7 16.66 21.68 -13.13
CA GLY A 7 17.67 21.83 -12.06
C GLY A 7 18.73 20.72 -11.99
N ASP A 8 19.41 20.42 -13.11
CA ASP A 8 20.55 19.48 -13.23
C ASP A 8 20.26 17.96 -13.24
N MET A 9 19.00 17.51 -13.22
CA MET A 9 18.67 16.08 -13.44
C MET A 9 17.99 15.83 -14.80
N PRO A 10 18.34 14.72 -15.50
CA PRO A 10 17.65 14.34 -16.73
C PRO A 10 16.20 13.98 -16.39
N LEU A 11 15.24 14.67 -17.02
CA LEU A 11 13.80 14.43 -16.85
C LEU A 11 13.42 12.95 -17.04
N ALA A 12 14.18 12.24 -17.88
CA ALA A 12 14.07 10.80 -18.11
C ALA A 12 14.26 9.97 -16.83
N GLY A 13 15.20 10.34 -15.96
CA GLY A 13 15.44 9.66 -14.68
C GLY A 13 14.31 9.88 -13.68
N LEU A 14 13.83 11.13 -13.58
CA LEU A 14 12.68 11.49 -12.73
C LEU A 14 11.40 10.76 -13.13
N VAL A 15 11.16 10.59 -14.44
CA VAL A 15 10.03 9.81 -14.94
C VAL A 15 10.18 8.32 -14.60
N GLY A 16 11.40 7.77 -14.72
CA GLY A 16 11.68 6.40 -14.29
C GLY A 16 11.38 6.17 -12.81
N ASP A 17 11.85 7.07 -11.94
CA ASP A 17 11.60 7.00 -10.50
C ASP A 17 10.12 7.16 -10.14
N ALA A 18 9.41 8.05 -10.83
CA ALA A 18 7.98 8.22 -10.67
C ALA A 18 7.21 6.95 -11.08
N LEU A 19 7.63 6.26 -12.15
CA LEU A 19 7.03 4.99 -12.58
C LEU A 19 7.29 3.87 -11.56
N VAL A 20 8.50 3.78 -11.00
CA VAL A 20 8.81 2.80 -9.94
C VAL A 20 7.91 3.04 -8.73
N ARG A 21 7.82 4.30 -8.29
CA ARG A 21 6.99 4.71 -7.15
C ARG A 21 5.51 4.51 -7.41
N LEU A 22 5.06 4.64 -8.66
CA LEU A 22 3.66 4.43 -9.05
C LEU A 22 3.24 3.00 -8.78
N PHE A 23 3.99 1.99 -9.24
CA PHE A 23 3.56 0.60 -9.04
C PHE A 23 3.75 0.15 -7.59
N MET A 24 4.86 0.55 -6.95
CA MET A 24 5.17 0.23 -5.55
C MET A 24 4.09 0.75 -4.58
N ASN A 25 3.69 2.01 -4.73
CA ASN A 25 2.64 2.60 -3.88
C ASN A 25 1.24 2.25 -4.41
N GLY A 26 1.11 2.04 -5.71
CA GLY A 26 -0.12 1.66 -6.42
C GLY A 26 -0.83 0.48 -5.78
N VAL A 27 -0.11 -0.60 -5.48
CA VAL A 27 -0.71 -1.81 -4.89
C VAL A 27 -1.28 -1.53 -3.49
N MET A 28 -0.59 -0.71 -2.69
CA MET A 28 -1.10 -0.32 -1.37
C MET A 28 -2.39 0.49 -1.48
N VAL A 29 -2.47 1.41 -2.45
CA VAL A 29 -3.69 2.19 -2.69
C VAL A 29 -4.81 1.32 -3.26
N LEU A 30 -4.48 0.37 -4.15
CA LEU A 30 -5.41 -0.60 -4.70
C LEU A 30 -6.08 -1.44 -3.61
N SER A 31 -5.35 -1.73 -2.53
CA SER A 31 -5.88 -2.48 -1.40
C SER A 31 -7.07 -1.80 -0.72
N LEU A 32 -7.23 -0.47 -0.84
CA LEU A 32 -8.32 0.27 -0.19
C LEU A 32 -9.67 0.08 -0.90
N VAL A 33 -9.64 -0.28 -2.19
CA VAL A 33 -10.84 -0.34 -3.06
C VAL A 33 -11.91 -1.31 -2.53
N PRO A 34 -11.62 -2.58 -2.13
CA PRO A 34 -12.65 -3.49 -1.66
C PRO A 34 -13.43 -2.97 -0.43
N MET A 35 -12.74 -2.38 0.56
CA MET A 35 -13.40 -1.86 1.76
C MET A 35 -14.27 -0.63 1.46
N LEU A 36 -13.79 0.27 0.59
CA LEU A 36 -14.55 1.44 0.14
C LEU A 36 -15.80 1.02 -0.63
N SER A 37 -15.68 0.04 -1.53
CA SER A 37 -16.83 -0.50 -2.27
C SER A 37 -17.87 -1.17 -1.36
N ALA A 38 -17.48 -1.66 -0.18
CA ALA A 38 -18.38 -2.26 0.80
C ALA A 38 -18.96 -1.26 1.81
N GLY A 39 -18.61 0.03 1.71
CA GLY A 39 -19.08 1.07 2.62
C GLY A 39 -18.50 0.98 4.04
N VAL A 40 -17.37 0.28 4.23
CA VAL A 40 -16.73 0.10 5.55
C VAL A 40 -15.97 1.37 5.99
N GLY A 41 -15.70 2.28 5.06
CA GLY A 41 -14.97 3.52 5.29
C GLY A 41 -13.58 3.52 4.66
N VAL A 42 -12.85 4.63 4.81
CA VAL A 42 -11.46 4.74 4.36
C VAL A 42 -10.60 3.82 5.22
N ASN A 43 -9.92 2.86 4.59
CA ASN A 43 -9.27 1.76 5.28
C ASN A 43 -8.05 2.22 6.11
N TYR A 44 -8.26 2.51 7.40
CA TYR A 44 -7.18 2.69 8.38
C TYR A 44 -6.82 1.42 9.16
N GLY A 45 -7.40 0.27 8.76
CA GLY A 45 -6.92 -1.06 9.09
C GLY A 45 -5.80 -1.55 8.15
N LEU A 46 -5.39 -0.73 7.18
CA LEU A 46 -4.28 -1.02 6.26
C LEU A 46 -3.01 -1.54 6.98
N PRO A 47 -2.59 -0.97 8.14
CA PRO A 47 -1.43 -1.47 8.86
C PRO A 47 -1.50 -2.96 9.18
N ILE A 48 -2.69 -3.52 9.42
CA ILE A 48 -2.86 -4.95 9.72
C ILE A 48 -2.43 -5.82 8.53
N GLY A 49 -2.76 -5.40 7.31
CA GLY A 49 -2.32 -6.09 6.09
C GLY A 49 -0.83 -5.91 5.83
N LEU A 50 -0.30 -4.71 6.07
CA LEU A 50 1.13 -4.44 5.98
C LEU A 50 1.91 -5.34 6.96
N LEU A 51 1.47 -5.50 8.21
CA LEU A 51 2.10 -6.40 9.18
C LEU A 51 2.11 -7.87 8.71
N ALA A 52 1.02 -8.34 8.08
CA ALA A 52 0.96 -9.68 7.51
C ALA A 52 1.99 -9.88 6.38
N GLY A 53 2.16 -8.86 5.52
CA GLY A 53 3.17 -8.91 4.45
C GLY A 53 4.61 -8.80 4.97
N LEU A 54 4.86 -7.94 5.96
CA LEU A 54 6.16 -7.86 6.64
C LEU A 54 6.53 -9.19 7.29
N LEU A 55 5.59 -9.85 7.97
CA LEU A 55 5.79 -11.20 8.52
C LEU A 55 6.15 -12.21 7.43
N GLY A 56 5.40 -12.23 6.32
CA GLY A 56 5.67 -13.14 5.20
C GLY A 56 7.07 -12.95 4.62
N MET A 57 7.51 -11.69 4.48
CA MET A 57 8.88 -11.39 4.04
C MET A 57 9.94 -11.78 5.08
N CYS A 58 9.72 -11.50 6.36
CA CYS A 58 10.64 -11.92 7.42
C CYS A 58 10.85 -13.44 7.43
N VAL A 59 9.77 -14.22 7.23
CA VAL A 59 9.86 -15.67 7.10
C VAL A 59 10.68 -16.08 5.87
N ALA A 60 10.43 -15.47 4.71
CA ALA A 60 11.16 -15.77 3.49
C ALA A 60 12.66 -15.44 3.59
N VAL A 61 13.01 -14.28 4.19
CA VAL A 61 14.39 -13.89 4.46
C VAL A 61 15.04 -14.82 5.49
N ASN A 62 14.31 -15.27 6.51
CA ASN A 62 14.85 -16.19 7.51
C ASN A 62 15.27 -17.54 6.89
N TYR A 63 14.51 -18.03 5.90
CA TYR A 63 14.83 -19.24 5.14
C TYR A 63 15.78 -19.00 3.96
N ARG A 64 16.30 -17.77 3.79
CA ARG A 64 17.22 -17.39 2.69
C ARG A 64 16.67 -17.70 1.29
N LEU A 65 15.35 -17.58 1.12
CA LEU A 65 14.71 -17.82 -0.17
C LEU A 65 14.99 -16.65 -1.10
N GLY A 66 15.85 -16.84 -2.11
CA GLY A 66 16.26 -15.79 -3.04
C GLY A 66 15.47 -15.73 -4.36
N GLY A 67 15.63 -14.61 -5.08
CA GLY A 67 15.12 -14.41 -6.43
C GLY A 67 13.59 -14.39 -6.54
N ILE A 68 13.08 -14.66 -7.75
CA ILE A 68 11.64 -14.65 -8.05
C ILE A 68 10.88 -15.70 -7.24
N ALA A 69 11.47 -16.89 -7.06
CA ALA A 69 10.86 -17.95 -6.26
C ALA A 69 10.75 -17.55 -4.78
N GLY A 70 11.76 -16.88 -4.23
CA GLY A 70 11.71 -16.35 -2.87
C GLY A 70 10.68 -15.24 -2.70
N PHE A 71 10.57 -14.34 -3.68
CA PHE A 71 9.54 -13.30 -3.69
C PHE A 71 8.12 -13.88 -3.78
N ALA A 72 7.89 -14.86 -4.66
CA ALA A 72 6.61 -15.55 -4.76
C ALA A 72 6.27 -16.33 -3.47
N GLY A 73 7.27 -16.97 -2.85
CA GLY A 73 7.14 -17.62 -1.55
C GLY A 73 6.76 -16.62 -0.43
N ALA A 74 7.40 -15.45 -0.41
CA ALA A 74 7.07 -14.38 0.54
C ALA A 74 5.62 -13.91 0.36
N ILE A 75 5.17 -13.70 -0.88
CA ILE A 75 3.78 -13.34 -1.20
C ILE A 75 2.82 -14.44 -0.73
N LEU A 76 3.13 -15.71 -0.97
CA LEU A 76 2.25 -16.82 -0.58
C LEU A 76 2.06 -16.85 0.94
N VAL A 77 3.16 -16.75 1.71
CA VAL A 77 3.09 -16.69 3.17
C VAL A 77 2.35 -15.43 3.64
N ALA A 78 2.62 -14.27 3.02
CA ALA A 78 1.93 -13.01 3.30
C ALA A 78 0.41 -13.11 3.08
N VAL A 79 -0.02 -13.76 2.00
CA VAL A 79 -1.44 -14.00 1.70
C VAL A 79 -2.07 -14.90 2.76
N LEU A 80 -1.41 -16.00 3.16
CA LEU A 80 -1.93 -16.90 4.19
C LEU A 80 -2.11 -16.18 5.54
N ILE A 81 -1.11 -15.42 5.98
CA ILE A 81 -1.20 -14.63 7.21
C ILE A 81 -2.24 -13.52 7.06
N GLY A 82 -2.30 -12.88 5.89
CA GLY A 82 -3.26 -11.83 5.56
C GLY A 82 -4.71 -12.31 5.61
N LEU A 83 -4.99 -13.55 5.22
CA LEU A 83 -6.32 -14.17 5.37
C LEU A 83 -6.71 -14.31 6.84
N ILE A 84 -5.78 -14.75 7.70
CA ILE A 84 -6.01 -14.93 9.14
C ILE A 84 -6.24 -13.57 9.81
N PHE A 85 -5.32 -12.62 9.59
CA PHE A 85 -5.40 -11.28 10.18
C PHE A 85 -6.62 -10.51 9.66
N GLY A 86 -6.91 -10.63 8.35
CA GLY A 86 -8.08 -10.01 7.74
C GLY A 86 -9.39 -10.57 8.29
N TYR A 87 -9.47 -11.87 8.54
CA TYR A 87 -10.66 -12.48 9.13
C TYR A 87 -10.84 -12.06 10.60
N ALA A 88 -9.76 -12.03 11.38
CA ALA A 88 -9.78 -11.55 12.75
C ALA A 88 -10.24 -10.08 12.81
N TYR A 89 -9.67 -9.22 11.96
CA TYR A 89 -10.03 -7.82 11.84
C TYR A 89 -11.50 -7.64 11.42
N ALA A 90 -11.95 -8.37 10.40
CA ALA A 90 -13.34 -8.34 9.95
C ALA A 90 -14.33 -8.71 11.06
N ARG A 91 -13.96 -9.65 11.94
CA ARG A 91 -14.81 -10.05 13.08
C ARG A 91 -14.93 -8.95 14.13
N VAL A 92 -13.87 -8.17 14.34
CA VAL A 92 -13.89 -6.98 15.21
C VAL A 92 -14.74 -5.89 14.57
N SER A 93 -14.50 -5.54 13.30
CA SER A 93 -15.26 -4.49 12.60
C SER A 93 -16.76 -4.76 12.57
N ARG A 94 -17.18 -6.03 12.45
CA ARG A 94 -18.60 -6.41 12.50
C ARG A 94 -19.31 -6.09 13.80
N ARG A 95 -18.58 -5.96 14.91
CA ARG A 95 -19.17 -5.62 16.22
C ARG A 95 -19.37 -4.12 16.39
N VAL A 96 -18.70 -3.29 15.59
CA VAL A 96 -18.68 -1.83 15.75
C VAL A 96 -19.28 -1.14 14.51
N LYS A 97 -20.51 -1.53 14.16
CA LYS A 97 -21.22 -0.95 13.00
C LYS A 97 -21.35 0.57 13.14
N GLY A 98 -21.14 1.29 12.04
CA GLY A 98 -21.21 2.75 11.97
C GLY A 98 -19.94 3.48 12.43
N HIS A 99 -19.04 2.82 13.16
CA HIS A 99 -17.73 3.37 13.56
C HIS A 99 -16.57 2.50 13.05
N GLU A 100 -16.79 1.81 11.93
CA GLU A 100 -15.84 0.85 11.34
C GLU A 100 -14.52 1.54 10.94
N GLU A 101 -14.58 2.77 10.44
CA GLU A 101 -13.43 3.61 10.07
C GLU A 101 -12.52 3.93 11.29
N ILE A 102 -13.10 4.43 12.38
CA ILE A 102 -12.37 4.77 13.62
C ILE A 102 -11.82 3.51 14.27
N THR A 103 -12.61 2.42 14.28
CA THR A 103 -12.19 1.13 14.80
C THR A 103 -10.98 0.61 14.03
N GLY A 104 -10.99 0.74 12.70
CA GLY A 104 -9.87 0.36 11.85
C GLY A 104 -8.56 1.03 12.24
N LEU A 105 -8.61 2.36 12.45
CA LEU A 105 -7.46 3.15 12.88
C LEU A 105 -6.88 2.65 14.21
N PHE A 106 -7.72 2.50 15.23
CA PHE A 106 -7.24 2.07 16.55
C PHE A 106 -6.73 0.63 16.54
N VAL A 107 -7.43 -0.30 15.87
CA VAL A 107 -6.98 -1.68 15.76
C VAL A 107 -5.67 -1.75 14.97
N GLY A 108 -5.52 -0.98 13.89
CA GLY A 108 -4.27 -0.87 13.13
C GLY A 108 -3.13 -0.36 13.99
N CYS A 109 -3.31 0.74 14.71
CA CYS A 109 -2.33 1.30 15.65
C CYS A 109 -1.93 0.28 16.72
N SER A 110 -2.90 -0.32 17.41
CA SER A 110 -2.65 -1.31 18.45
C SER A 110 -1.93 -2.54 17.91
N ALA A 111 -2.33 -3.04 16.73
CA ALA A 111 -1.68 -4.19 16.09
C ALA A 111 -0.21 -3.90 15.79
N VAL A 112 0.12 -2.70 15.32
CA VAL A 112 1.52 -2.30 15.07
C VAL A 112 2.33 -2.32 16.36
N PHE A 113 1.84 -1.74 17.45
CA PHE A 113 2.55 -1.74 18.73
C PHE A 113 2.72 -3.15 19.32
N ILE A 114 1.71 -4.01 19.21
CA ILE A 114 1.82 -5.43 19.59
C ILE A 114 2.91 -6.09 18.74
N MET A 115 2.96 -5.77 17.44
CA MET A 115 3.95 -6.33 16.56
C MET A 115 5.36 -5.83 16.83
N CYS A 116 5.53 -4.58 17.25
CA CYS A 116 6.81 -4.05 17.74
C CYS A 116 7.36 -4.89 18.90
N PHE A 117 6.49 -5.35 19.82
CA PHE A 117 6.91 -6.27 20.87
C PHE A 117 7.29 -7.64 20.28
N PHE A 118 6.48 -8.18 19.36
CA PHE A 118 6.78 -9.43 18.68
C PHE A 118 8.14 -9.41 17.97
N TRP A 119 8.49 -8.35 17.23
CA TRP A 119 9.76 -8.25 16.51
C TRP A 119 10.99 -8.31 17.42
N ASN A 120 10.85 -7.93 18.69
CA ASN A 120 11.93 -8.03 19.68
C ASN A 120 12.08 -9.44 20.26
N VAL A 121 10.99 -10.20 20.35
CA VAL A 121 10.95 -11.53 21.01
C VAL A 121 11.02 -12.67 20.00
N ALA A 122 10.72 -12.41 18.73
CA ALA A 122 10.58 -13.44 17.71
C ALA A 122 11.92 -14.19 17.47
N PRO A 123 11.91 -15.54 17.47
CA PRO A 123 13.12 -16.36 17.35
C PRO A 123 13.55 -16.50 15.87
N PHE A 124 13.97 -15.40 15.26
CA PHE A 124 14.59 -15.44 13.94
C PHE A 124 16.06 -15.84 14.05
N THR A 125 16.51 -16.72 13.16
CA THR A 125 17.87 -17.30 13.20
C THR A 125 18.82 -16.62 12.23
N ASN A 126 18.32 -15.84 11.27
CA ASN A 126 19.16 -15.23 10.24
C ASN A 126 19.92 -14.00 10.78
N PRO A 127 21.27 -14.01 10.80
CA PRO A 127 22.08 -12.92 11.34
C PRO A 127 21.96 -11.59 10.56
N GLU A 128 21.54 -11.60 9.30
CA GLU A 128 21.28 -10.37 8.53
C GLU A 128 20.13 -9.54 9.11
N MET A 129 19.20 -10.21 9.81
CA MET A 129 17.99 -9.59 10.37
C MET A 129 18.16 -9.17 11.83
N LEU A 130 19.11 -9.77 12.55
CA LEU A 130 19.31 -9.58 13.99
C LEU A 130 20.23 -8.41 14.29
N TRP A 131 20.04 -7.76 15.44
CA TRP A 131 20.97 -6.73 15.93
C TRP A 131 22.42 -7.24 15.98
N ILE A 132 23.36 -6.43 15.48
CA ILE A 132 24.80 -6.74 15.44
C ILE A 132 25.33 -6.98 16.87
N ILE A 133 24.80 -6.23 17.83
CA ILE A 133 25.17 -6.28 19.24
C ILE A 133 23.97 -6.82 20.01
N GLY A 134 24.11 -7.96 20.67
CA GLY A 134 23.08 -8.56 21.52
C GLY A 134 22.31 -9.73 20.92
N GLY A 135 22.37 -9.96 19.60
CA GLY A 135 21.88 -11.18 18.92
C GLY A 135 20.38 -11.50 19.06
N GLY A 136 19.61 -10.67 19.75
CA GLY A 136 18.17 -10.81 19.97
C GLY A 136 17.40 -9.63 19.40
N GLY A 137 16.25 -9.93 18.81
CA GLY A 137 15.37 -8.93 18.20
C GLY A 137 15.80 -8.52 16.78
N LEU A 138 14.80 -8.16 15.98
CA LEU A 138 14.99 -7.73 14.59
C LEU A 138 15.45 -6.28 14.51
N ARG A 139 16.26 -5.98 13.50
CA ARG A 139 16.59 -4.59 13.16
C ARG A 139 15.38 -3.86 12.58
N PRO A 140 15.27 -2.54 12.78
CA PRO A 140 14.21 -1.77 12.16
C PRO A 140 14.21 -1.81 10.64
N THR A 141 15.41 -1.90 10.06
CA THR A 141 15.61 -1.99 8.61
C THR A 141 16.41 -3.23 8.28
N ILE A 142 15.89 -4.06 7.37
CA ILE A 142 16.54 -5.28 6.89
C ILE A 142 16.73 -5.15 5.39
N GLY A 143 17.99 -5.14 4.94
CA GLY A 143 18.32 -5.08 3.52
C GLY A 143 17.85 -6.33 2.77
N LEU A 144 17.35 -6.16 1.55
CA LEU A 144 16.88 -7.26 0.69
C LEU A 144 17.84 -7.59 -0.45
N GLU A 145 18.95 -6.85 -0.60
CA GLU A 145 19.89 -6.99 -1.72
C GLU A 145 20.41 -8.43 -1.91
N SER A 146 20.68 -9.14 -0.80
CA SER A 146 21.15 -10.53 -0.82
C SER A 146 20.08 -11.56 -1.17
N THR A 147 18.79 -11.17 -1.13
CA THR A 147 17.66 -12.11 -1.14
C THR A 147 16.78 -11.92 -2.37
N PHE A 148 15.89 -10.91 -2.37
CA PHE A 148 14.98 -10.63 -3.48
C PHE A 148 14.77 -9.12 -3.72
N GLY A 149 15.73 -8.28 -3.32
CA GLY A 149 15.74 -6.86 -3.65
C GLY A 149 15.72 -6.65 -5.17
N LYS A 150 14.93 -5.68 -5.63
CA LYS A 150 14.82 -5.25 -7.04
C LYS A 150 14.47 -6.35 -8.06
N VAL A 151 14.02 -7.53 -7.62
CA VAL A 151 13.61 -8.63 -8.52
C VAL A 151 12.58 -8.20 -9.57
N LEU A 152 11.52 -7.46 -9.23
CA LEU A 152 10.54 -6.95 -10.20
C LEU A 152 11.04 -5.73 -10.99
N ASN A 153 12.06 -5.04 -10.49
CA ASN A 153 12.60 -3.84 -11.11
C ASN A 153 13.60 -4.21 -12.19
N ASP A 154 14.42 -5.23 -11.94
CA ASP A 154 15.51 -5.69 -12.80
C ASP A 154 15.02 -6.72 -13.83
N LEU A 155 13.91 -7.43 -13.55
CA LEU A 155 13.30 -8.34 -14.50
C LEU A 155 12.60 -7.56 -15.62
N GLY A 156 13.20 -7.56 -16.81
CA GLY A 156 12.61 -6.93 -17.99
C GLY A 156 12.72 -5.40 -17.99
N THR A 157 13.89 -4.86 -17.63
CA THR A 157 14.22 -3.45 -17.85
C THR A 157 14.31 -3.16 -19.35
N PHE A 158 13.39 -2.36 -19.86
CA PHE A 158 13.49 -1.81 -21.21
C PHE A 158 14.04 -0.38 -21.12
N ASN A 159 15.20 -0.17 -21.75
CA ASN A 159 15.79 1.15 -21.92
C ASN A 159 15.25 1.77 -23.21
N VAL A 160 14.33 2.71 -23.09
CA VAL A 160 13.86 3.52 -24.23
C VAL A 160 14.32 4.96 -24.00
N GLY A 161 15.26 5.44 -24.82
CA GLY A 161 15.69 6.84 -24.80
C GLY A 161 16.31 7.35 -23.49
N GLY A 162 16.89 6.47 -22.67
CA GLY A 162 17.48 6.83 -21.36
C GLY A 162 16.53 6.69 -20.16
N ILE A 163 15.31 6.19 -20.36
CA ILE A 163 14.35 5.86 -19.29
C ILE A 163 14.42 4.35 -19.02
N GLN A 164 14.78 3.96 -17.79
CA GLN A 164 14.66 2.57 -17.32
C GLN A 164 13.22 2.31 -16.89
N ILE A 165 12.46 1.59 -17.72
CA ILE A 165 11.07 1.24 -17.41
C ILE A 165 11.04 -0.18 -16.81
N PRO A 166 10.62 -0.33 -15.53
CA PRO A 166 10.50 -1.63 -14.87
C PRO A 166 9.22 -2.34 -15.35
N LEU A 167 9.30 -3.02 -16.50
CA LEU A 167 8.13 -3.60 -17.17
C LEU A 167 7.49 -4.73 -16.34
N ALA A 168 8.29 -5.53 -15.61
CA ALA A 168 7.74 -6.58 -14.74
C ALA A 168 6.98 -5.99 -13.55
N GLY A 169 7.49 -4.94 -12.89
CA GLY A 169 6.77 -4.24 -11.82
C GLY A 169 5.44 -3.63 -12.29
N LEU A 170 5.45 -2.95 -13.44
CA LEU A 170 4.24 -2.35 -14.02
C LEU A 170 3.23 -3.41 -14.48
N SER A 171 3.68 -4.51 -15.08
CA SER A 171 2.80 -5.61 -15.49
C SER A 171 2.22 -6.35 -14.30
N PHE A 172 2.99 -6.56 -13.22
CA PHE A 172 2.49 -7.14 -11.97
C PHE A 172 1.39 -6.26 -11.34
N PHE A 173 1.64 -4.96 -11.24
CA PHE A 173 0.64 -4.01 -10.76
C PHE A 173 -0.59 -3.95 -11.68
N GLY A 174 -0.38 -3.92 -13.00
CA GLY A 174 -1.45 -3.97 -14.00
C GLY A 174 -2.29 -5.24 -13.89
N ALA A 175 -1.67 -6.39 -13.62
CA ALA A 175 -2.35 -7.66 -13.40
C ALA A 175 -3.22 -7.62 -12.13
N LEU A 176 -2.71 -7.08 -11.02
CA LEU A 176 -3.51 -6.91 -9.78
C LEU A 176 -4.69 -5.96 -9.99
N CYS A 177 -4.47 -4.85 -10.70
CA CYS A 177 -5.51 -3.91 -11.10
C CYS A 177 -6.59 -4.60 -11.96
N LEU A 178 -6.18 -5.41 -12.94
CA LEU A 178 -7.08 -6.17 -13.80
C LEU A 178 -7.87 -7.21 -13.00
N LEU A 179 -7.19 -7.99 -12.15
CA LEU A 179 -7.84 -9.00 -11.30
C LEU A 179 -8.88 -8.38 -10.39
N LEU A 180 -8.56 -7.25 -9.75
CA LEU A 180 -9.52 -6.56 -8.90
C LEU A 180 -10.67 -5.96 -9.73
N SER A 181 -10.39 -5.38 -10.89
CA SER A 181 -11.42 -4.85 -11.79
C SER A 181 -12.38 -5.96 -12.25
N LEU A 182 -11.86 -7.12 -12.66
CA LEU A 182 -12.68 -8.27 -13.00
C LEU A 182 -13.51 -8.74 -11.81
N TYR A 183 -12.91 -8.83 -10.62
CA TYR A 183 -13.63 -9.19 -9.39
C TYR A 183 -14.79 -8.22 -9.10
N LEU A 184 -14.60 -6.92 -9.25
CA LEU A 184 -15.67 -5.93 -9.05
C LEU A 184 -16.84 -6.11 -10.04
N HIS A 185 -16.58 -6.61 -11.25
CA HIS A 185 -17.62 -6.93 -12.24
C HIS A 185 -18.36 -8.25 -11.99
N THR A 186 -17.84 -9.12 -11.13
CA THR A 186 -18.51 -10.39 -10.77
C THR A 186 -19.78 -10.15 -9.94
N ARG A 187 -20.59 -11.22 -9.75
CA ARG A 187 -21.80 -11.16 -8.91
C ARG A 187 -21.48 -10.76 -7.45
N SER A 188 -20.37 -11.25 -6.90
CA SER A 188 -19.93 -10.88 -5.54
C SER A 188 -19.46 -9.43 -5.45
N GLY A 189 -18.73 -8.94 -6.45
CA GLY A 189 -18.30 -7.54 -6.52
C GLY A 189 -19.48 -6.57 -6.61
N ARG A 190 -20.48 -6.88 -7.45
CA ARG A 190 -21.70 -6.07 -7.55
C ARG A 190 -22.56 -6.11 -6.29
N ALA A 191 -22.65 -7.27 -5.61
CA ALA A 191 -23.33 -7.37 -4.32
C ALA A 191 -22.62 -6.56 -3.23
N MET A 192 -21.28 -6.55 -3.23
CA MET A 192 -20.48 -5.72 -2.33
C MET A 192 -20.73 -4.23 -2.57
N ALA A 193 -20.73 -3.79 -3.84
CA ALA A 193 -21.04 -2.39 -4.20
C ALA A 193 -22.46 -1.98 -3.75
N ALA A 194 -23.46 -2.86 -3.92
CA ALA A 194 -24.81 -2.59 -3.44
C ALA A 194 -24.88 -2.39 -1.92
N VAL A 195 -24.06 -3.14 -1.15
CA VAL A 195 -23.92 -2.94 0.30
C VAL A 195 -23.31 -1.58 0.62
N GLY A 196 -22.32 -1.12 -0.16
CA GLY A 196 -21.69 0.19 0.03
C GLY A 196 -22.59 1.39 -0.29
N GLU A 197 -23.52 1.24 -1.23
CA GLU A 197 -24.51 2.29 -1.55
C GLU A 197 -25.57 2.42 -0.45
N SER A 198 -26.16 1.29 -0.02
CA SER A 198 -27.14 1.29 1.07
C SER A 198 -27.27 -0.10 1.71
N GLU A 199 -26.82 -0.22 2.97
CA GLU A 199 -26.95 -1.47 3.75
C GLU A 199 -28.41 -1.91 3.88
N THR A 200 -29.32 -0.95 4.08
CA THR A 200 -30.75 -1.21 4.25
C THR A 200 -31.38 -1.76 2.97
N PHE A 201 -31.08 -1.15 1.83
CA PHE A 201 -31.58 -1.61 0.53
C PHE A 201 -31.00 -2.99 0.16
N ALA A 202 -29.70 -3.20 0.42
CA ALA A 202 -29.05 -4.48 0.21
C ALA A 202 -29.69 -5.59 1.07
N PHE A 203 -29.98 -5.29 2.34
CA PHE A 203 -30.65 -6.24 3.24
C PHE A 203 -32.05 -6.62 2.73
N PHE A 204 -32.87 -5.65 2.33
CA PHE A 204 -34.20 -5.92 1.76
C PHE A 204 -34.14 -6.67 0.43
N SER A 205 -33.04 -6.53 -0.32
CA SER A 205 -32.78 -7.28 -1.56
C SER A 205 -32.25 -8.71 -1.31
N GLY A 206 -32.19 -9.17 -0.06
CA GLY A 206 -31.71 -10.52 0.30
C GLY A 206 -30.18 -10.67 0.34
N ILE A 207 -29.42 -9.56 0.27
CA ILE A 207 -27.96 -9.58 0.31
C ILE A 207 -27.49 -9.62 1.78
N ASN A 208 -26.61 -10.58 2.11
CA ASN A 208 -26.02 -10.66 3.45
C ASN A 208 -24.90 -9.62 3.62
N VAL A 209 -25.26 -8.43 4.13
CA VAL A 209 -24.36 -7.31 4.42
C VAL A 209 -23.11 -7.74 5.19
N GLY A 210 -23.27 -8.51 6.26
CA GLY A 210 -22.16 -8.92 7.12
C GLY A 210 -21.15 -9.82 6.41
N LYS A 211 -21.62 -10.70 5.52
CA LYS A 211 -20.75 -11.57 4.71
C LYS A 211 -19.93 -10.74 3.73
N TYR A 212 -20.54 -9.82 3.00
CA TYR A 212 -19.83 -9.02 1.99
C TYR A 212 -18.86 -8.02 2.60
N LYS A 213 -19.18 -7.42 3.76
CA LYS A 213 -18.19 -6.62 4.53
C LYS A 213 -17.01 -7.47 5.00
N THR A 214 -17.23 -8.71 5.43
CA THR A 214 -16.14 -9.61 5.84
C THR A 214 -15.22 -9.92 4.66
N ILE A 215 -15.80 -10.25 3.51
CA ILE A 215 -15.04 -10.54 2.28
C ILE A 215 -14.23 -9.31 1.86
N ALA A 216 -14.84 -8.13 1.86
CA ALA A 216 -14.18 -6.87 1.51
C ALA A 216 -12.97 -6.58 2.40
N VAL A 217 -13.13 -6.72 3.72
CA VAL A 217 -12.05 -6.51 4.69
C VAL A 217 -10.92 -7.50 4.46
N VAL A 218 -11.22 -8.80 4.35
CA VAL A 218 -10.22 -9.85 4.11
C VAL A 218 -9.46 -9.61 2.79
N GLN A 219 -10.18 -9.31 1.71
CA GLN A 219 -9.55 -9.04 0.41
C GLN A 219 -8.62 -7.83 0.45
N SER A 220 -9.06 -6.76 1.11
CA SER A 220 -8.24 -5.57 1.30
C SER A 220 -6.98 -5.86 2.11
N THR A 221 -7.07 -6.62 3.20
CA THR A 221 -5.91 -7.04 4.01
C THR A 221 -4.93 -7.87 3.19
N VAL A 222 -5.42 -8.79 2.36
CA VAL A 222 -4.56 -9.61 1.48
C VAL A 222 -3.86 -8.75 0.42
N ILE A 223 -4.57 -7.86 -0.26
CA ILE A 223 -3.96 -6.97 -1.26
C ILE A 223 -2.92 -6.04 -0.61
N ALA A 224 -3.19 -5.56 0.61
CA ALA A 224 -2.23 -4.76 1.37
C ALA A 224 -0.97 -5.55 1.76
N ALA A 225 -1.11 -6.82 2.15
CA ALA A 225 0.00 -7.72 2.43
C ALA A 225 0.86 -7.96 1.18
N VAL A 226 0.25 -8.14 0.00
CA VAL A 226 0.98 -8.20 -1.27
C VAL A 226 1.64 -6.85 -1.59
N GLY A 227 0.96 -5.74 -1.31
CA GLY A 227 1.45 -4.39 -1.57
C GLY A 227 2.74 -4.06 -0.84
N ILE A 228 2.84 -4.38 0.45
CA ILE A 228 4.10 -4.16 1.19
C ILE A 228 5.24 -5.05 0.69
N CYS A 229 4.95 -6.25 0.18
CA CYS A 229 5.96 -7.09 -0.45
C CYS A 229 6.54 -6.43 -1.70
N VAL A 230 5.66 -5.93 -2.59
CA VAL A 230 6.08 -5.18 -3.79
C VAL A 230 6.84 -3.92 -3.40
N TYR A 231 6.39 -3.20 -2.37
CA TYR A 231 7.05 -2.00 -1.88
C TYR A 231 8.46 -2.28 -1.39
N ALA A 232 8.63 -3.20 -0.43
CA ALA A 232 9.92 -3.48 0.17
C ALA A 232 10.92 -4.04 -0.86
N GLN A 233 10.47 -4.92 -1.75
CA GLN A 233 11.30 -5.44 -2.83
C GLN A 233 11.75 -4.34 -3.81
N SER A 234 10.86 -3.40 -4.16
CA SER A 234 11.19 -2.30 -5.07
C SER A 234 12.11 -1.27 -4.43
N TYR A 235 11.93 -1.02 -3.14
CA TYR A 235 12.75 -0.09 -2.36
C TYR A 235 14.11 -0.70 -2.01
N GLY A 236 14.19 -2.02 -1.82
CA GLY A 236 15.43 -2.76 -1.53
C GLY A 236 15.63 -3.10 -0.05
N PHE A 237 14.67 -2.80 0.82
CA PHE A 237 14.70 -3.19 2.23
C PHE A 237 13.30 -3.29 2.84
N ILE A 238 13.23 -4.00 3.96
CA ILE A 238 12.04 -4.11 4.81
C ILE A 238 12.17 -3.08 5.94
N GLU A 239 11.14 -2.28 6.16
CA GLU A 239 11.01 -1.45 7.36
C GLU A 239 9.98 -2.07 8.30
N LEU A 240 10.43 -2.41 9.51
CA LEU A 240 9.60 -2.95 10.57
C LEU A 240 9.08 -1.81 11.48
N TYR A 241 8.62 -2.17 12.67
CA TYR A 241 8.16 -1.25 13.72
C TYR A 241 7.09 -0.27 13.25
N ASN A 242 7.37 1.04 13.26
CA ASN A 242 6.37 2.10 13.03
C ASN A 242 6.09 2.37 11.54
N ALA A 243 6.87 1.80 10.61
CA ALA A 243 6.73 2.07 9.19
C ALA A 243 5.30 1.82 8.63
N PRO A 244 4.60 0.73 9.00
CA PRO A 244 3.22 0.50 8.56
C PRO A 244 2.23 1.62 8.90
N LEU A 245 2.44 2.36 10.00
CA LEU A 245 1.55 3.47 10.38
C LEU A 245 1.69 4.65 9.43
N MET A 246 2.90 4.91 8.97
CA MET A 246 3.21 6.05 8.08
C MET A 246 2.71 5.82 6.66
N MET A 247 2.42 4.57 6.28
CA MET A 247 1.97 4.21 4.92
C MET A 247 0.45 4.33 4.71
N ALA A 248 -0.35 4.32 5.78
CA ALA A 248 -1.80 4.33 5.68
C ALA A 248 -2.38 5.65 5.16
N PHE A 249 -1.90 6.78 5.70
CA PHE A 249 -2.41 8.10 5.31
C PHE A 249 -2.08 8.48 3.86
N PRO A 250 -0.84 8.35 3.36
CA PRO A 250 -0.54 8.65 1.96
C PRO A 250 -1.35 7.80 0.98
N ALA A 251 -1.59 6.52 1.31
CA ALA A 251 -2.41 5.65 0.47
C ALA A 251 -3.88 6.10 0.42
N ALA A 252 -4.44 6.47 1.58
CA ALA A 252 -5.79 7.02 1.67
C ALA A 252 -5.92 8.35 0.91
N SER A 253 -4.95 9.25 1.05
CA SER A 253 -4.97 10.53 0.34
C SER A 253 -4.82 10.36 -1.17
N ALA A 254 -4.00 9.42 -1.63
CA ALA A 254 -3.87 9.15 -3.06
C ALA A 254 -5.20 8.68 -3.67
N ILE A 255 -5.95 7.76 -3.05
CA ILE A 255 -7.24 7.32 -3.61
C ILE A 255 -8.30 8.44 -3.60
N LEU A 256 -8.27 9.31 -2.59
CA LEU A 256 -9.16 10.48 -2.49
C LEU A 256 -8.80 11.53 -3.55
N LEU A 257 -7.51 11.81 -3.75
CA LEU A 257 -6.99 12.69 -4.80
C LEU A 257 -7.39 12.20 -6.19
N GLY A 258 -7.49 10.87 -6.37
CA GLY A 258 -8.00 10.25 -7.58
C GLY A 258 -9.48 10.49 -7.87
N GLY A 259 -10.23 11.14 -6.95
CA GLY A 259 -11.64 11.49 -7.09
C GLY A 259 -12.62 10.51 -6.43
N SER A 260 -12.14 9.54 -5.66
CA SER A 260 -13.00 8.54 -5.02
C SER A 260 -13.84 9.18 -3.91
N THR A 261 -15.12 9.38 -4.14
CA THR A 261 -16.08 9.67 -3.05
C THR A 261 -16.25 8.39 -2.25
N GLY A 262 -16.04 8.39 -0.92
CA GLY A 262 -15.79 7.20 -0.07
C GLY A 262 -16.73 5.98 -0.15
N LYS A 263 -17.78 6.00 -0.98
CA LYS A 263 -18.66 4.87 -1.33
C LYS A 263 -18.40 4.24 -2.71
N ARG A 264 -17.77 4.96 -3.64
CA ARG A 264 -17.46 4.49 -5.01
C ARG A 264 -15.98 4.61 -5.31
N ALA A 265 -15.26 3.53 -5.03
CA ALA A 265 -13.86 3.37 -5.45
C ALA A 265 -13.77 2.48 -6.69
N SER A 266 -12.89 2.84 -7.63
CA SER A 266 -12.56 2.03 -8.79
C SER A 266 -11.06 2.04 -9.04
N VAL A 267 -10.59 1.10 -9.86
CA VAL A 267 -9.17 0.99 -10.24
C VAL A 267 -8.67 2.26 -10.93
N ILE A 268 -9.53 3.01 -11.64
CA ILE A 268 -9.15 4.26 -12.30
C ILE A 268 -8.77 5.33 -11.26
N HIS A 269 -9.53 5.44 -10.17
CA HIS A 269 -9.21 6.37 -9.07
C HIS A 269 -7.84 6.03 -8.44
N VAL A 270 -7.49 4.74 -8.36
CA VAL A 270 -6.18 4.29 -7.88
C VAL A 270 -5.08 4.74 -8.83
N LEU A 271 -5.22 4.49 -10.14
CA LEU A 271 -4.21 4.85 -11.14
C LEU A 271 -3.99 6.36 -11.22
N VAL A 272 -5.08 7.14 -11.33
CA VAL A 272 -5.01 8.60 -11.39
C VAL A 272 -4.50 9.18 -10.08
N GLY A 273 -5.03 8.72 -8.95
CA GLY A 273 -4.66 9.23 -7.62
C GLY A 273 -3.20 8.96 -7.26
N THR A 274 -2.72 7.74 -7.50
CA THR A 274 -1.30 7.39 -7.23
C THR A 274 -0.34 8.07 -8.18
N SER A 275 -0.66 8.17 -9.47
CA SER A 275 0.18 8.90 -10.41
C SER A 275 0.29 10.38 -10.03
N LEU A 276 -0.82 11.05 -9.72
CA LEU A 276 -0.81 12.45 -9.29
C LEU A 276 -0.02 12.65 -7.99
N PHE A 277 -0.26 11.81 -6.97
CA PHE A 277 0.43 11.92 -5.69
C PHE A 277 1.94 11.69 -5.82
N GLN A 278 2.35 10.63 -6.53
CA GLN A 278 3.77 10.28 -6.66
C GLN A 278 4.53 11.23 -7.58
N THR A 279 3.90 11.71 -8.66
CA THR A 279 4.52 12.73 -9.52
C THR A 279 4.70 14.03 -8.74
N ALA A 280 3.68 14.52 -8.04
CA ALA A 280 3.80 15.70 -7.19
C ALA A 280 4.94 15.55 -6.16
N TYR A 281 5.05 14.38 -5.52
CA TYR A 281 6.12 14.09 -4.57
C TYR A 281 7.52 14.10 -5.21
N VAL A 282 7.70 13.42 -6.35
CA VAL A 282 9.00 13.31 -7.05
C VAL A 282 9.44 14.67 -7.61
N PHE A 283 8.52 15.43 -8.22
CA PHE A 283 8.84 16.74 -8.79
C PHE A 283 9.09 17.82 -7.73
N SER A 284 8.56 17.66 -6.51
CA SER A 284 8.78 18.62 -5.41
C SER A 284 10.25 18.78 -5.03
N GLY A 285 11.05 17.71 -5.11
CA GLY A 285 12.48 17.76 -4.75
C GLY A 285 13.33 18.66 -5.66
N PRO A 286 13.39 18.40 -6.97
CA PRO A 286 14.13 19.25 -7.91
C PRO A 286 13.61 20.70 -7.93
N LEU A 287 12.29 20.88 -7.87
CA LEU A 287 11.69 22.22 -7.85
C LEU A 287 12.16 23.03 -6.63
N ALA A 288 12.17 22.41 -5.46
CA ALA A 288 12.61 23.09 -4.24
C ALA A 288 14.13 23.35 -4.24
N ASN A 289 14.94 22.44 -4.79
CA ASN A 289 16.39 22.67 -4.97
C ASN A 289 16.71 23.84 -5.91
N SER A 290 15.87 24.09 -6.93
CA SER A 290 16.06 25.24 -7.82
C SER A 290 15.66 26.59 -7.20
N LEU A 291 14.86 26.57 -6.14
CA LEU A 291 14.27 27.76 -5.52
C LEU A 291 14.87 28.07 -4.14
N LEU A 292 15.45 27.08 -3.46
CA LEU A 292 15.87 27.13 -2.07
C LEU A 292 17.18 26.35 -1.83
N VAL A 293 17.77 26.52 -0.65
CA VAL A 293 18.91 25.72 -0.18
C VAL A 293 18.49 24.24 -0.08
N PRO A 294 19.35 23.25 -0.43
CA PRO A 294 18.99 21.82 -0.43
C PRO A 294 18.38 21.31 0.88
N GLU A 295 18.80 21.86 2.03
CA GLU A 295 18.28 21.51 3.35
C GLU A 295 16.80 21.91 3.54
N LEU A 296 16.34 22.96 2.84
CA LEU A 296 14.95 23.41 2.85
C LEU A 296 14.08 22.62 1.86
N SER A 297 14.69 21.92 0.90
CA SER A 297 13.97 21.20 -0.15
C SER A 297 13.21 19.99 0.37
N GLU A 298 13.78 19.25 1.32
CA GLU A 298 13.08 18.13 1.96
C GLU A 298 11.93 18.62 2.84
N ILE A 299 12.12 19.75 3.54
CA ILE A 299 11.05 20.38 4.34
C ILE A 299 9.90 20.82 3.41
N LEU A 300 10.20 21.46 2.28
CA LEU A 300 9.19 21.86 1.31
C LEU A 300 8.43 20.65 0.76
N ARG A 301 9.12 19.53 0.48
CA ARG A 301 8.49 18.29 0.02
C ARG A 301 7.51 17.73 1.06
N VAL A 302 7.89 17.74 2.34
CA VAL A 302 7.01 17.31 3.44
C VAL A 302 5.79 18.23 3.56
N ILE A 303 5.97 19.55 3.44
CA ILE A 303 4.87 20.53 3.47
C ILE A 303 3.91 20.28 2.30
N ILE A 304 4.40 20.20 1.07
CA ILE A 304 3.58 19.97 -0.12
C ILE A 304 2.80 18.65 0.01
N SER A 305 3.48 17.56 0.38
CA SER A 305 2.83 16.27 0.58
C SER A 305 1.73 16.34 1.65
N SER A 306 2.00 17.02 2.77
CA SER A 306 1.03 17.17 3.86
C SER A 306 -0.16 18.05 3.46
N SER A 307 0.08 19.10 2.66
CA SER A 307 -0.97 19.96 2.12
C SER A 307 -1.87 19.21 1.12
N ILE A 308 -1.29 18.35 0.27
CA ILE A 308 -2.07 17.49 -0.65
C ILE A 308 -2.93 16.51 0.14
N ILE A 309 -2.36 15.89 1.19
CA ILE A 309 -3.09 15.01 2.11
C ILE A 309 -4.27 15.75 2.74
N LEU A 310 -4.03 16.94 3.28
CA LEU A 310 -5.05 17.77 3.92
C LEU A 310 -6.16 18.16 2.94
N TYR A 311 -5.80 18.62 1.73
CA TYR A 311 -6.75 18.97 0.69
C TYR A 311 -7.64 17.78 0.29
N ALA A 312 -7.03 16.61 0.08
CA ALA A 312 -7.76 15.39 -0.27
C ALA A 312 -8.75 14.97 0.84
N LEU A 313 -8.38 15.16 2.11
CA LEU A 313 -9.26 14.86 3.25
C LEU A 313 -10.42 15.86 3.39
N ILE A 314 -10.18 17.15 3.15
CA ILE A 314 -11.24 18.18 3.18
C ILE A 314 -12.30 17.87 2.12
N TYR A 315 -11.86 17.58 0.89
CA TYR A 315 -12.77 17.22 -0.21
C TYR A 315 -13.61 15.97 0.10
N ALA A 316 -13.02 14.98 0.78
CA ALA A 316 -13.74 13.80 1.25
C ALA A 316 -14.80 14.12 2.33
N GLY A 317 -14.52 15.09 3.20
CA GLY A 317 -15.43 15.56 4.24
C GLY A 317 -16.66 16.30 3.68
N GLU A 318 -16.47 17.10 2.62
CA GLU A 318 -17.57 17.79 1.93
C GLU A 318 -18.54 16.81 1.26
N GLY A 319 -18.03 15.72 0.67
CA GLY A 319 -18.86 14.69 0.03
C GLY A 319 -19.71 13.83 0.99
N LYS A 320 -19.53 13.94 2.32
CA LYS A 320 -20.40 13.32 3.33
C LYS A 320 -21.55 14.25 3.78
N SER A 321 -21.52 15.54 3.43
CA SER A 321 -22.47 16.57 3.88
C SER A 321 -23.57 16.91 2.85
N ALA A 322 -23.62 16.20 1.72
CA ALA A 322 -24.65 16.32 0.68
C ALA A 322 -25.36 14.97 0.49
#